data_AF-A0A2M4CSA1-F1
#
_entry.id   AF-A0A2M4CSA1-F1
#
_cell.length_a   1.000
_cell.length_b   1.000
_cell.length_c   1.000
_cell.angle_alpha   90.00
_cell.angle_beta   90.00
_cell.angle_gamma   90.00
#
_symmetry.space_group_name_H-M   'P 1'
#
loop_
_entity.id
_entity.type
_entity.pdbx_description
1 polymer ?
#
loop_
_entity_poly.entity_id
_entity_poly.type
_entity_poly.pdbx_seq_one_letter_code
_entity_poly.pdbx_strand_id
1 'polypeptide(L)'
;MTDSVEIVITSDASEQLWSSCAWDVHTGTQLMTYRSGGAPAPKTVTIVKDRYLVSSNPAKPLLGVWPINRQEPVSSKYLLPACPNALCVTPDGNYAAVGIAQSFKVYNLGTGVNLCTVSHHYGNIVALKFTDDGSHLVSAAQDCRIAVWSLTRLVQQKDAEALYEFSDFTLPITDLFVGKGGMRAMMGATSLDRSCKLYDLASGQLTLNVVFPVALSALTINSMETTLFVGDQKGQIYVCHLLSLPRSKEVHLSQPMLNESTLSGHKKAITCLSVSIDNETLLSGSEDERVVVWHIPTRQLLRVLPHKGAITNAFFLLTPRLMFDQTVTLPVPFPPIQNMTGKKVEREEMVFECLVTEEPVRPEVERNKDCHWIEMAARMVANAPSATIKKQQAASLVLSNSDESCIERLSKEVAKLKKINKRMYEKCTSVK
;
A
#
# COMPACT_ATOMS: atom_id res chain seq x y z
N MET A 1 -10.30 10.65 29.07
CA MET A 1 -9.98 10.25 27.69
C MET A 1 -8.87 9.23 27.80
N THR A 2 -9.00 8.06 27.21
CA THR A 2 -7.96 7.04 27.29
C THR A 2 -6.75 7.52 26.51
N ASP A 3 -5.63 7.77 27.17
CA ASP A 3 -4.31 8.05 26.55
C ASP A 3 -3.71 6.78 25.94
N SER A 4 -4.55 5.95 25.30
CA SER A 4 -4.10 4.78 24.56
C SER A 4 -3.39 5.26 23.31
N VAL A 5 -2.08 5.06 23.22
CA VAL A 5 -1.28 5.40 22.03
C VAL A 5 -1.65 4.50 20.85
N GLU A 6 -2.01 3.24 21.16
CA GLU A 6 -2.38 2.23 20.18
C GLU A 6 -3.75 1.63 20.48
N ILE A 7 -4.47 1.32 19.40
CA ILE A 7 -5.71 0.58 19.43
C ILE A 7 -5.63 -0.60 18.49
N VAL A 8 -6.47 -1.60 18.76
CA VAL A 8 -6.65 -2.74 17.86
C VAL A 8 -7.95 -2.56 17.13
N ILE A 9 -7.93 -2.72 15.81
CA ILE A 9 -9.14 -2.96 15.04
C ILE A 9 -9.24 -4.43 14.74
N THR A 10 -10.35 -5.02 15.13
CA THR A 10 -10.69 -6.40 14.86
C THR A 10 -11.96 -6.48 14.02
N SER A 11 -12.19 -7.60 13.35
CA SER A 11 -13.41 -7.89 12.61
C SER A 11 -13.75 -9.38 12.59
N ASP A 12 -15.05 -9.66 12.59
CA ASP A 12 -15.58 -11.02 12.68
C ASP A 12 -16.37 -11.40 11.43
N ALA A 13 -16.42 -12.70 11.17
CA ALA A 13 -17.31 -13.28 10.17
C ALA A 13 -18.78 -13.29 10.63
N SER A 14 -19.05 -13.26 11.94
CA SER A 14 -20.41 -13.26 12.49
C SER A 14 -20.97 -11.84 12.55
N GLU A 15 -21.77 -11.44 11.56
CA GLU A 15 -22.43 -10.11 11.45
C GLU A 15 -23.39 -9.75 12.62
N GLN A 16 -23.44 -10.57 13.68
CA GLN A 16 -24.48 -10.49 14.72
C GLN A 16 -24.38 -9.24 15.59
N LEU A 17 -23.16 -8.77 15.90
CA LEU A 17 -22.96 -7.67 16.84
C LEU A 17 -22.38 -6.42 16.16
N TRP A 18 -21.42 -6.61 15.27
CA TRP A 18 -20.67 -5.54 14.62
C TRP A 18 -19.88 -6.08 13.42
N SER A 19 -19.54 -5.20 12.48
CA SER A 19 -18.70 -5.50 11.32
C SER A 19 -17.21 -5.33 11.65
N SER A 20 -16.87 -4.26 12.37
CA SER A 20 -15.52 -4.03 12.91
C SER A 20 -15.59 -3.37 14.30
N CYS A 21 -14.61 -3.61 15.17
CA CYS A 21 -14.59 -3.05 16.53
C CYS A 21 -13.18 -2.58 16.84
N ALA A 22 -13.11 -1.43 17.49
CA ALA A 22 -11.88 -0.87 18.01
C ALA A 22 -11.78 -1.15 19.51
N TRP A 23 -10.62 -1.63 19.93
CA TRP A 23 -10.30 -2.02 21.29
C TRP A 23 -9.07 -1.27 21.76
N ASP A 24 -9.06 -0.93 23.05
CA ASP A 24 -7.81 -0.51 23.70
C ASP A 24 -6.97 -1.76 24.02
N VAL A 25 -5.70 -1.75 23.59
CA VAL A 25 -4.74 -2.84 23.83
C VAL A 25 -4.51 -3.04 25.32
N HIS A 26 -4.39 -1.94 26.08
CA HIS A 26 -3.94 -1.95 27.47
C HIS A 26 -5.05 -2.35 28.43
N THR A 27 -6.28 -1.86 28.22
CA THR A 27 -7.41 -2.15 29.10
C THR A 27 -8.33 -3.26 28.56
N GLY A 28 -8.37 -3.46 27.24
CA GLY A 28 -9.21 -4.49 26.62
C GLY A 28 -10.67 -4.05 26.55
N THR A 29 -10.92 -2.76 26.81
CA THR A 29 -12.23 -2.16 26.66
C THR A 29 -12.52 -1.95 25.18
N GLN A 30 -13.76 -2.23 24.78
CA GLN A 30 -14.27 -1.82 23.49
C GLN A 30 -14.42 -0.30 23.48
N LEU A 31 -13.71 0.36 22.57
CA LEU A 31 -13.78 1.82 22.39
C LEU A 31 -14.91 2.18 21.43
N MET A 32 -14.94 1.54 20.26
CA MET A 32 -15.90 1.83 19.20
C MET A 32 -16.37 0.56 18.50
N THR A 33 -17.63 0.57 18.03
CA THR A 33 -18.19 -0.53 17.23
C THR A 33 -18.74 0.03 15.93
N TYR A 34 -18.35 -0.56 14.81
CA TYR A 34 -18.81 -0.22 13.47
C TYR A 34 -19.87 -1.24 13.06
N ARG A 35 -21.09 -0.76 12.82
CA ARG A 35 -22.25 -1.63 12.55
C ARG A 35 -22.69 -1.54 11.09
N SER A 36 -23.56 -2.46 10.68
CA SER A 36 -24.35 -2.36 9.45
C SER A 36 -23.59 -2.37 8.11
N GLY A 37 -22.37 -2.89 8.04
CA GLY A 37 -21.65 -3.01 6.77
C GLY A 37 -21.25 -4.43 6.36
N GLY A 38 -21.87 -5.46 6.95
CA GLY A 38 -21.64 -6.87 6.59
C GLY A 38 -20.38 -7.47 7.20
N ALA A 39 -20.16 -8.77 6.95
CA ALA A 39 -18.99 -9.52 7.38
C ALA A 39 -17.83 -9.19 6.45
N PRO A 40 -16.78 -8.51 6.93
CA PRO A 40 -15.66 -8.16 6.08
C PRO A 40 -14.87 -9.40 5.67
N ALA A 41 -14.42 -9.40 4.41
CA ALA A 41 -13.54 -10.43 3.86
C ALA A 41 -12.21 -10.46 4.62
N PRO A 42 -11.56 -11.64 4.70
CA PRO A 42 -10.29 -11.78 5.41
C PRO A 42 -9.22 -10.90 4.77
N LYS A 43 -8.42 -10.25 5.61
CA LYS A 43 -7.28 -9.38 5.24
C LYS A 43 -7.64 -8.16 4.38
N THR A 44 -8.87 -7.65 4.49
CA THR A 44 -9.38 -6.53 3.67
C THR A 44 -9.74 -5.26 4.43
N VAL A 45 -9.74 -5.27 5.77
CA VAL A 45 -10.03 -4.05 6.54
C VAL A 45 -8.80 -3.13 6.51
N THR A 46 -9.00 -1.88 6.10
CA THR A 46 -7.93 -0.87 5.99
C THR A 46 -8.44 0.51 6.41
N ILE A 47 -7.51 1.44 6.62
CA ILE A 47 -7.82 2.82 7.00
C ILE A 47 -7.36 3.78 5.93
N VAL A 48 -8.16 4.82 5.71
CA VAL A 48 -7.91 5.91 4.77
C VAL A 48 -7.66 7.20 5.57
N LYS A 49 -6.44 7.73 5.48
CA LYS A 49 -6.02 9.03 6.06
C LYS A 49 -6.38 9.19 7.55
N ASP A 50 -6.39 8.12 8.33
CA ASP A 50 -6.84 8.10 9.74
C ASP A 50 -8.25 8.67 9.98
N ARG A 51 -9.08 8.67 8.94
CA ARG A 51 -10.42 9.29 8.96
C ARG A 51 -11.52 8.31 8.65
N TYR A 52 -11.28 7.38 7.74
CA TYR A 52 -12.28 6.38 7.38
C TYR A 52 -11.72 4.99 7.54
N LEU A 53 -12.54 4.10 8.11
CA LEU A 53 -12.37 2.67 8.02
C LEU A 53 -13.03 2.19 6.74
N VAL A 54 -12.33 1.37 5.95
CA VAL A 54 -12.89 0.73 4.76
C VAL A 54 -12.77 -0.78 4.92
N SER A 55 -13.86 -1.48 4.64
CA SER A 55 -13.86 -2.93 4.56
C SER A 55 -14.55 -3.40 3.29
N SER A 56 -14.16 -4.58 2.85
CA SER A 56 -14.73 -5.21 1.67
C SER A 56 -15.62 -6.38 2.08
N ASN A 57 -16.77 -6.55 1.43
CA ASN A 57 -17.67 -7.66 1.72
C ASN A 57 -17.53 -8.78 0.67
N PRO A 58 -17.39 -10.05 1.08
CA PRO A 58 -17.29 -11.16 0.13
C PRO A 58 -18.66 -11.54 -0.46
N ALA A 59 -19.76 -11.34 0.29
CA ALA A 59 -21.10 -11.74 -0.13
C ALA A 59 -21.83 -10.69 -0.99
N LYS A 60 -21.45 -9.41 -0.86
CA LYS A 60 -22.10 -8.29 -1.54
C LYS A 60 -21.05 -7.45 -2.26
N PRO A 61 -21.28 -6.99 -3.49
CA PRO A 61 -20.33 -6.19 -4.26
C PRO A 61 -20.33 -4.72 -3.78
N LEU A 62 -20.07 -4.52 -2.49
CA LEU A 62 -20.05 -3.21 -1.86
C LEU A 62 -18.86 -3.08 -0.91
N LEU A 63 -18.26 -1.90 -0.89
CA LEU A 63 -17.32 -1.51 0.15
C LEU A 63 -18.09 -0.85 1.30
N GLY A 64 -17.87 -1.36 2.51
CA GLY A 64 -18.28 -0.69 3.73
C GLY A 64 -17.30 0.43 4.03
N VAL A 65 -17.80 1.65 4.23
CA VAL A 65 -16.97 2.79 4.63
C VAL A 65 -17.59 3.39 5.88
N TRP A 66 -16.80 3.55 6.93
CA TRP A 66 -17.21 4.15 8.18
C TRP A 66 -16.32 5.35 8.50
N PRO A 67 -16.90 6.50 8.87
CA PRO A 67 -16.15 7.55 9.53
C PRO A 67 -15.57 7.00 10.84
N ILE A 68 -14.29 7.23 11.14
CA ILE A 68 -13.64 6.69 12.34
C ILE A 68 -14.35 7.11 13.63
N ASN A 69 -14.96 8.31 13.61
CA ASN A 69 -15.67 8.90 14.73
C ASN A 69 -17.14 8.45 14.88
N ARG A 70 -17.70 7.72 13.90
CA ARG A 70 -19.11 7.31 13.89
C ARG A 70 -19.25 5.80 13.78
N GLN A 71 -20.27 5.27 14.46
CA GLN A 71 -20.57 3.83 14.45
C GLN A 71 -21.29 3.40 13.18
N GLU A 72 -22.07 4.30 12.57
CA GLU A 72 -22.83 4.03 11.37
C GLU A 72 -21.99 4.22 10.10
N PRO A 73 -22.23 3.41 9.06
CA PRO A 73 -21.56 3.56 7.80
C PRO A 73 -21.98 4.87 7.13
N VAL A 74 -21.14 5.33 6.22
CA VAL A 74 -21.48 6.44 5.33
C VAL A 74 -22.70 6.05 4.49
N SER A 75 -23.66 6.96 4.36
CA SER A 75 -24.88 6.76 3.56
C SER A 75 -24.61 6.45 2.07
N SER A 76 -23.51 6.97 1.51
CA SER A 76 -23.10 6.68 0.13
C SER A 76 -22.63 5.24 -0.03
N LYS A 77 -23.31 4.49 -0.91
CA LYS A 77 -22.94 3.11 -1.24
C LYS A 77 -21.81 3.09 -2.28
N TYR A 78 -20.74 2.38 -1.96
CA TYR A 78 -19.60 2.17 -2.86
C TYR A 78 -19.75 0.85 -3.60
N LEU A 79 -20.52 0.88 -4.70
CA LEU A 79 -20.83 -0.31 -5.49
C LEU A 79 -19.64 -0.70 -6.38
N LEU A 80 -19.24 -1.96 -6.31
CA LEU A 80 -18.23 -2.54 -7.19
C LEU A 80 -18.89 -3.41 -8.28
N PRO A 81 -18.18 -3.69 -9.38
CA PRO A 81 -18.71 -4.56 -10.44
C PRO A 81 -18.99 -5.99 -9.98
N ALA A 82 -18.22 -6.49 -9.01
CA ALA A 82 -18.38 -7.83 -8.43
C ALA A 82 -17.80 -7.84 -7.00
N CYS A 83 -17.90 -8.99 -6.32
CA CYS A 83 -17.48 -9.15 -4.94
C CYS A 83 -15.95 -8.99 -4.80
N PRO A 84 -15.47 -8.06 -3.95
CA PRO A 84 -14.05 -7.90 -3.68
C PRO A 84 -13.51 -9.02 -2.80
N ASN A 85 -12.37 -9.59 -3.18
CA ASN A 85 -11.64 -10.59 -2.41
C ASN A 85 -10.49 -9.97 -1.60
N ALA A 86 -9.87 -8.92 -2.12
CA ALA A 86 -8.75 -8.23 -1.49
C ALA A 86 -8.94 -6.71 -1.61
N LEU A 87 -8.49 -5.97 -0.59
CA LEU A 87 -8.54 -4.52 -0.57
C LEU A 87 -7.22 -3.99 0.01
N CYS A 88 -6.66 -2.97 -0.63
CA CYS A 88 -5.55 -2.20 -0.09
C CYS A 88 -5.68 -0.73 -0.45
N VAL A 89 -5.14 0.14 0.41
CA VAL A 89 -5.13 1.59 0.22
C VAL A 89 -3.69 2.07 0.30
N THR A 90 -3.32 3.04 -0.53
CA THR A 90 -2.01 3.68 -0.45
C THR A 90 -1.85 4.43 0.88
N PRO A 91 -0.66 4.52 1.47
CA PRO A 91 -0.44 5.26 2.72
C PRO A 91 -0.92 6.72 2.68
N ASP A 92 -0.79 7.40 1.54
CA ASP A 92 -1.33 8.75 1.32
C ASP A 92 -2.88 8.82 1.30
N GLY A 93 -3.56 7.68 1.23
CA GLY A 93 -5.01 7.56 1.14
C GLY A 93 -5.62 8.17 -0.12
N ASN A 94 -4.85 8.27 -1.21
CA ASN A 94 -5.32 8.81 -2.49
C ASN A 94 -5.74 7.72 -3.46
N TYR A 95 -5.16 6.52 -3.40
CA TYR A 95 -5.51 5.42 -4.28
C TYR A 95 -5.92 4.18 -3.48
N ALA A 96 -6.84 3.41 -4.03
CA ALA A 96 -7.25 2.11 -3.49
C ALA A 96 -7.17 1.04 -4.58
N ALA A 97 -6.56 -0.10 -4.24
CA ALA A 97 -6.53 -1.28 -5.08
C ALA A 97 -7.55 -2.30 -4.55
N VAL A 98 -8.44 -2.76 -5.43
CA VAL A 98 -9.50 -3.71 -5.12
C VAL A 98 -9.30 -4.95 -6.00
N GLY A 99 -9.06 -6.09 -5.38
CA GLY A 99 -8.98 -7.39 -6.05
C GLY A 99 -10.37 -7.97 -6.24
N ILE A 100 -10.75 -8.25 -7.49
CA ILE A 100 -12.02 -8.82 -7.91
C ILE A 100 -11.72 -10.11 -8.69
N ALA A 101 -11.95 -11.26 -8.06
CA ALA A 101 -11.58 -12.57 -8.58
C ALA A 101 -10.11 -12.60 -9.04
N GLN A 102 -9.86 -12.79 -10.34
CA GLN A 102 -8.52 -12.87 -10.96
C GLN A 102 -7.89 -11.52 -11.31
N SER A 103 -8.69 -10.46 -11.31
CA SER A 103 -8.26 -9.12 -11.71
C SER A 103 -8.21 -8.18 -10.52
N PHE A 104 -7.41 -7.12 -10.58
CA PHE A 104 -7.55 -6.01 -9.64
C PHE A 104 -7.81 -4.70 -10.36
N LYS A 105 -8.47 -3.79 -9.67
CA LYS A 105 -8.79 -2.45 -10.14
C LYS A 105 -8.16 -1.43 -9.21
N VAL A 106 -7.58 -0.38 -9.78
CA VAL A 106 -7.03 0.74 -9.00
C VAL A 106 -7.95 1.94 -9.18
N TYR A 107 -8.44 2.44 -8.06
CA TYR A 107 -9.33 3.59 -7.98
C TYR A 107 -8.60 4.79 -7.41
N ASN A 108 -8.85 5.96 -7.98
CA ASN A 108 -8.53 7.21 -7.33
C ASN A 108 -9.62 7.51 -6.30
N LEU A 109 -9.26 7.54 -5.02
CA LEU A 109 -10.20 7.88 -3.96
C LEU A 109 -10.68 9.32 -4.13
N GLY A 110 -9.82 10.31 -4.39
CA GLY A 110 -10.27 11.70 -4.50
C GLY A 110 -11.39 11.96 -5.53
N THR A 111 -11.43 11.18 -6.61
CA THR A 111 -12.41 11.34 -7.71
C THR A 111 -13.41 10.20 -7.85
N GLY A 112 -13.18 9.06 -7.17
CA GLY A 112 -14.00 7.85 -7.32
C GLY A 112 -13.83 7.14 -8.67
N VAL A 113 -12.90 7.59 -9.53
CA VAL A 113 -12.72 7.04 -10.88
C VAL A 113 -11.83 5.80 -10.86
N ASN A 114 -12.22 4.78 -11.60
CA ASN A 114 -11.37 3.63 -11.91
C ASN A 114 -10.27 4.06 -12.88
N LEU A 115 -9.01 3.98 -12.47
CA LEU A 115 -7.86 4.35 -13.29
C LEU A 115 -7.43 3.20 -14.21
N CYS A 116 -7.29 2.00 -13.65
CA CYS A 116 -6.81 0.84 -14.39
C CYS A 116 -7.48 -0.45 -13.90
N THR A 117 -7.63 -1.40 -14.82
CA THR A 117 -8.07 -2.78 -14.53
C THR A 117 -6.99 -3.70 -15.07
N VAL A 118 -6.37 -4.48 -14.18
CA VAL A 118 -5.26 -5.36 -14.51
C VAL A 118 -5.73 -6.80 -14.34
N SER A 119 -5.73 -7.55 -15.43
CA SER A 119 -6.04 -8.98 -15.48
C SER A 119 -4.77 -9.75 -15.86
N HIS A 120 -3.95 -10.05 -14.85
CA HIS A 120 -2.69 -10.76 -15.05
C HIS A 120 -2.70 -12.14 -14.39
N HIS A 121 -3.30 -12.25 -13.20
CA HIS A 121 -3.37 -13.51 -12.46
C HIS A 121 -4.39 -14.45 -13.07
N TYR A 122 -4.10 -15.75 -13.00
CA TYR A 122 -5.02 -16.82 -13.41
C TYR A 122 -5.84 -17.35 -12.24
N GLY A 123 -5.35 -17.15 -11.02
CA GLY A 123 -6.04 -17.49 -9.78
C GLY A 123 -6.73 -16.28 -9.15
N ASN A 124 -7.60 -16.55 -8.17
CA ASN A 124 -8.17 -15.47 -7.36
C ASN A 124 -7.07 -14.75 -6.59
N ILE A 125 -7.14 -13.42 -6.54
CA ILE A 125 -6.24 -12.60 -5.74
C ILE A 125 -6.56 -12.85 -4.26
N VAL A 126 -5.55 -13.27 -3.51
CA VAL A 126 -5.64 -13.58 -2.08
C VAL A 126 -5.29 -12.35 -1.26
N ALA A 127 -4.25 -11.61 -1.65
CA ALA A 127 -3.80 -10.43 -0.92
C ALA A 127 -3.26 -9.34 -1.86
N LEU A 128 -3.53 -8.09 -1.50
CA LEU A 128 -2.97 -6.89 -2.11
C LEU A 128 -2.32 -6.06 -1.02
N LYS A 129 -1.08 -5.60 -1.25
CA LYS A 129 -0.37 -4.70 -0.34
C LYS A 129 0.37 -3.62 -1.12
N PHE A 130 0.21 -2.38 -0.71
CA PHE A 130 1.06 -1.28 -1.16
C PHE A 130 2.35 -1.25 -0.34
N THR A 131 3.41 -0.73 -0.94
CA THR A 131 4.60 -0.30 -0.21
C THR A 131 4.31 0.91 0.67
N ASP A 132 5.10 1.11 1.71
CA ASP A 132 5.00 2.26 2.63
C ASP A 132 5.11 3.63 1.91
N ASP A 133 5.85 3.69 0.79
CA ASP A 133 5.95 4.90 -0.04
C ASP A 133 4.76 5.08 -1.01
N GLY A 134 3.85 4.10 -1.11
CA GLY A 134 2.73 4.09 -2.06
C GLY A 134 3.11 3.94 -3.54
N SER A 135 4.40 3.84 -3.87
CA SER A 135 4.91 3.80 -5.25
C SER A 135 4.70 2.46 -5.96
N HIS A 136 4.72 1.36 -5.20
CA HIS A 136 4.57 0.00 -5.72
C HIS A 136 3.41 -0.75 -5.06
N LEU A 137 2.80 -1.64 -5.83
CA LEU A 137 1.73 -2.54 -5.41
C LEU A 137 2.21 -3.98 -5.59
N VAL A 138 2.02 -4.82 -4.57
CA VAL A 138 2.30 -6.25 -4.63
C VAL A 138 0.96 -6.99 -4.63
N SER A 139 0.78 -7.89 -5.58
CA SER A 139 -0.38 -8.75 -5.67
C SER A 139 0.00 -10.21 -5.60
N ALA A 140 -0.68 -10.95 -4.73
CA ALA A 140 -0.50 -12.38 -4.54
C ALA A 140 -1.81 -13.10 -4.86
N ALA A 141 -1.72 -14.20 -5.61
CA ALA A 141 -2.87 -14.94 -6.07
C ALA A 141 -2.79 -16.44 -5.75
N GLN A 142 -3.94 -17.10 -5.91
CA GLN A 142 -4.10 -18.53 -5.65
C GLN A 142 -3.37 -19.41 -6.69
N ASP A 143 -2.89 -18.82 -7.79
CA ASP A 143 -2.09 -19.49 -8.84
C ASP A 143 -0.61 -19.64 -8.46
N CYS A 144 -0.27 -19.41 -7.18
CA CYS A 144 1.08 -19.51 -6.63
C CYS A 144 2.05 -18.44 -7.14
N ARG A 145 1.53 -17.37 -7.77
CA ARG A 145 2.33 -16.27 -8.29
C ARG A 145 2.18 -15.02 -7.46
N ILE A 146 3.28 -14.27 -7.39
CA ILE A 146 3.31 -12.92 -6.85
C ILE A 146 3.81 -11.99 -7.93
N ALA A 147 3.09 -10.89 -8.15
CA ALA A 147 3.47 -9.87 -9.10
C ALA A 147 3.65 -8.53 -8.39
N VAL A 148 4.75 -7.83 -8.71
CA VAL A 148 5.05 -6.48 -8.23
C VAL A 148 4.79 -5.49 -9.35
N TRP A 149 4.07 -4.42 -9.04
CA TRP A 149 3.62 -3.42 -10.00
C TRP A 149 4.11 -2.05 -9.57
N SER A 150 4.50 -1.21 -10.54
CA SER A 150 4.72 0.21 -10.29
C SER A 150 3.41 0.97 -10.51
N LEU A 151 2.95 1.70 -9.50
CA LEU A 151 1.68 2.43 -9.56
C LEU A 151 1.67 3.46 -10.71
N THR A 152 2.81 4.12 -10.95
CA THR A 152 2.94 5.09 -12.06
C THR A 152 2.75 4.43 -13.42
N ARG A 153 3.34 3.24 -13.62
CA ARG A 153 3.17 2.47 -14.86
C ARG A 153 1.72 1.98 -15.03
N LEU A 154 1.11 1.49 -13.96
CA LEU A 154 -0.28 1.06 -13.94
C LEU A 154 -1.25 2.16 -14.38
N VAL A 155 -0.99 3.41 -13.98
CA VAL A 155 -1.86 4.55 -14.32
C VAL A 155 -1.56 5.11 -15.71
N GLN A 156 -0.31 5.05 -16.17
CA GLN A 156 0.08 5.60 -17.48
C GLN A 156 -0.19 4.65 -18.66
N GLN A 157 0.06 3.35 -18.46
CA GLN A 157 -0.05 2.33 -19.51
C GLN A 157 -1.28 1.45 -19.26
N LYS A 158 -2.07 1.22 -20.32
CA LYS A 158 -3.25 0.35 -20.23
C LYS A 158 -2.88 -1.12 -20.06
N ASP A 159 -1.80 -1.54 -20.71
CA ASP A 159 -1.25 -2.90 -20.63
C ASP A 159 0.08 -2.84 -19.89
N ALA A 160 0.02 -2.47 -18.61
CA ALA A 160 1.21 -2.43 -17.78
C ALA A 160 1.73 -3.85 -17.54
N GLU A 161 3.02 -4.07 -17.75
CA GLU A 161 3.71 -5.31 -17.38
C GLU A 161 4.09 -5.30 -15.90
N ALA A 162 4.15 -6.49 -15.29
CA ALA A 162 4.66 -6.65 -13.94
C ALA A 162 6.16 -6.31 -13.92
N LEU A 163 6.61 -5.60 -12.89
CA LEU A 163 8.03 -5.30 -12.68
C LEU A 163 8.81 -6.57 -12.33
N TYR A 164 8.24 -7.36 -11.42
CA TYR A 164 8.74 -8.67 -11.01
C TYR A 164 7.59 -9.65 -10.95
N GLU A 165 7.85 -10.88 -11.38
CA GLU A 165 6.95 -12.02 -11.24
C GLU A 165 7.72 -13.13 -10.52
N PHE A 166 7.18 -13.57 -9.38
CA PHE A 166 7.73 -14.65 -8.58
C PHE A 166 6.84 -15.87 -8.70
N SER A 167 7.41 -16.99 -9.14
CA SER A 167 6.71 -18.27 -9.33
C SER A 167 7.42 -19.40 -8.57
N ASP A 168 7.87 -19.10 -7.35
CA ASP A 168 8.66 -20.03 -6.57
C ASP A 168 7.79 -20.98 -5.72
N PHE A 169 6.51 -20.68 -5.52
CA PHE A 169 5.61 -21.48 -4.69
C PHE A 169 4.98 -22.63 -5.47
N THR A 170 4.76 -23.75 -4.78
CA THR A 170 4.15 -24.95 -5.39
C THR A 170 2.66 -25.06 -5.08
N LEU A 171 2.21 -24.47 -3.98
CA LEU A 171 0.82 -24.41 -3.55
C LEU A 171 0.36 -22.96 -3.37
N PRO A 172 -0.97 -22.73 -3.31
CA PRO A 172 -1.52 -21.39 -3.20
C PRO A 172 -0.97 -20.59 -2.03
N ILE A 173 -0.78 -19.30 -2.28
CA ILE A 173 -0.31 -18.34 -1.30
C ILE A 173 -1.46 -18.02 -0.33
N THR A 174 -1.16 -17.95 0.96
CA THR A 174 -2.12 -17.69 2.03
C THR A 174 -2.04 -16.26 2.56
N ASP A 175 -0.84 -15.68 2.58
CA ASP A 175 -0.62 -14.31 3.05
C ASP A 175 0.53 -13.62 2.34
N LEU A 176 0.49 -12.30 2.40
CA LEU A 176 1.49 -11.39 1.86
C LEU A 176 1.77 -10.28 2.86
N PHE A 177 3.06 -10.03 3.08
CA PHE A 177 3.57 -8.96 3.91
C PHE A 177 4.52 -8.07 3.09
N VAL A 178 4.49 -6.76 3.36
CA VAL A 178 5.44 -5.78 2.81
C VAL A 178 5.95 -4.92 3.97
N GLY A 179 7.27 -4.81 4.07
CA GLY A 179 7.96 -4.06 5.11
C GLY A 179 7.94 -2.55 4.90
N LYS A 180 8.65 -1.84 5.78
CA LYS A 180 8.82 -0.39 5.71
C LYS A 180 10.14 -0.03 5.05
N GLY A 181 10.18 1.08 4.33
CA GLY A 181 11.37 1.50 3.56
C GLY A 181 11.19 1.44 2.04
N GLY A 182 9.95 1.47 1.56
CA GLY A 182 9.63 1.62 0.16
C GLY A 182 10.17 0.48 -0.70
N MET A 183 10.99 0.83 -1.70
CA MET A 183 11.61 -0.16 -2.59
C MET A 183 12.70 -1.00 -1.91
N ARG A 184 13.28 -0.52 -0.79
CA ARG A 184 14.26 -1.28 0.00
C ARG A 184 13.61 -2.19 1.05
N ALA A 185 12.29 -2.15 1.15
CA ALA A 185 11.56 -2.99 2.08
C ALA A 185 11.65 -4.46 1.68
N MET A 186 11.59 -5.33 2.67
CA MET A 186 11.45 -6.75 2.44
C MET A 186 9.98 -7.11 2.23
N MET A 187 9.70 -7.93 1.23
CA MET A 187 8.39 -8.57 1.10
C MET A 187 8.47 -10.02 1.57
N GLY A 188 7.38 -10.52 2.13
CA GLY A 188 7.26 -11.90 2.55
C GLY A 188 5.96 -12.50 2.08
N ALA A 189 5.98 -13.78 1.73
CA ALA A 189 4.78 -14.53 1.41
C ALA A 189 4.81 -15.90 2.06
N THR A 190 3.64 -16.34 2.51
CA THR A 190 3.43 -17.68 3.05
C THR A 190 2.55 -18.49 2.13
N SER A 191 2.84 -19.78 2.01
CA SER A 191 2.05 -20.71 1.22
C SER A 191 1.62 -21.93 2.03
N LEU A 192 0.61 -22.62 1.51
CA LEU A 192 0.19 -23.94 1.96
C LEU A 192 1.26 -25.02 1.76
N ASP A 193 2.31 -24.75 0.98
CA ASP A 193 3.47 -25.65 0.81
C ASP A 193 4.41 -25.69 2.02
N ARG A 194 4.01 -25.01 3.10
CA ARG A 194 4.74 -24.90 4.38
C ARG A 194 6.00 -24.04 4.27
N SER A 195 6.19 -23.33 3.16
CA SER A 195 7.29 -22.39 3.01
C SER A 195 6.83 -20.96 3.27
N CYS A 196 7.70 -20.20 3.93
CA CYS A 196 7.65 -18.75 3.99
C CYS A 196 8.86 -18.22 3.24
N LYS A 197 8.62 -17.47 2.17
CA LYS A 197 9.68 -16.90 1.34
C LYS A 197 9.73 -15.40 1.53
N LEU A 198 10.94 -14.89 1.74
CA LEU A 198 11.25 -13.47 1.83
C LEU A 198 11.99 -13.05 0.57
N TYR A 199 11.62 -11.89 0.04
CA TYR A 199 12.22 -11.33 -1.15
C TYR A 199 12.62 -9.89 -0.88
N ASP A 200 13.75 -9.49 -1.43
CA ASP A 200 14.15 -8.09 -1.45
C ASP A 200 13.48 -7.42 -2.65
N LEU A 201 12.67 -6.39 -2.39
CA LEU A 201 11.95 -5.67 -3.44
C LEU A 201 12.89 -4.91 -4.36
N ALA A 202 14.05 -4.44 -3.88
CA ALA A 202 14.98 -3.64 -4.67
C ALA A 202 15.66 -4.46 -5.77
N SER A 203 16.05 -5.69 -5.44
CA SER A 203 16.73 -6.60 -6.35
C SER A 203 15.79 -7.56 -7.09
N GLY A 204 14.58 -7.80 -6.55
CA GLY A 204 13.68 -8.81 -7.06
C GLY A 204 14.24 -10.22 -6.90
N GLN A 205 15.02 -10.47 -5.84
CA GLN A 205 15.60 -11.78 -5.56
C GLN A 205 15.05 -12.38 -4.27
N LEU A 206 14.91 -13.71 -4.27
CA LEU A 206 14.64 -14.47 -3.06
C LEU A 206 15.83 -14.36 -2.09
N THR A 207 15.59 -13.79 -0.92
CA THR A 207 16.59 -13.64 0.14
C THR A 207 16.63 -14.85 1.05
N LEU A 208 15.46 -15.34 1.45
CA LEU A 208 15.33 -16.42 2.43
C LEU A 208 14.10 -17.29 2.15
N ASN A 209 14.26 -18.60 2.23
CA ASN A 209 13.22 -19.61 2.19
C ASN A 209 13.20 -20.37 3.53
N VAL A 210 12.17 -20.17 4.34
CA VAL A 210 11.99 -20.84 5.63
C VAL A 210 10.92 -21.91 5.49
N VAL A 211 11.29 -23.16 5.75
CA VAL A 211 10.38 -24.31 5.63
C VAL A 211 9.94 -24.78 7.01
N PHE A 212 8.63 -24.90 7.18
CA PHE A 212 7.96 -25.30 8.41
C PHE A 212 7.40 -26.73 8.29
N PRO A 213 7.15 -27.41 9.43
CA PRO A 213 6.56 -28.74 9.41
C PRO A 213 5.07 -28.74 9.03
N VAL A 214 4.37 -27.62 9.19
CA VAL A 214 2.91 -27.49 8.99
C VAL A 214 2.59 -26.34 8.05
N ALA A 215 1.42 -26.39 7.40
CA ALA A 215 0.96 -25.39 6.45
C ALA A 215 0.64 -24.06 7.14
N LEU A 216 0.99 -22.97 6.47
CA LEU A 216 1.00 -21.63 7.05
C LEU A 216 -0.25 -20.85 6.60
N SER A 217 -0.79 -20.04 7.49
CA SER A 217 -2.06 -19.32 7.27
C SER A 217 -1.95 -17.80 7.34
N ALA A 218 -1.04 -17.27 8.17
CA ALA A 218 -0.86 -15.84 8.38
C ALA A 218 0.63 -15.47 8.52
N LEU A 219 0.97 -14.25 8.12
CA LEU A 219 2.34 -13.74 8.12
C LEU A 219 2.39 -12.30 8.62
N THR A 220 3.37 -11.98 9.48
CA THR A 220 3.72 -10.60 9.79
C THR A 220 5.20 -10.48 10.15
N ILE A 221 5.77 -9.29 9.95
CA ILE A 221 7.12 -8.96 10.40
C ILE A 221 7.05 -7.74 11.33
N ASN A 222 8.05 -7.62 12.19
CA ASN A 222 8.29 -6.45 13.01
C ASN A 222 8.63 -5.21 12.15
N SER A 223 8.26 -4.00 12.57
CA SER A 223 8.57 -2.76 11.83
C SER A 223 10.07 -2.56 11.53
N MET A 224 10.96 -3.19 12.30
CA MET A 224 12.42 -3.17 12.11
C MET A 224 12.94 -4.33 11.24
N GLU A 225 12.07 -5.19 10.72
CA GLU A 225 12.39 -6.35 9.89
C GLU A 225 13.34 -7.37 10.55
N THR A 226 13.44 -7.38 11.89
CA THR A 226 14.35 -8.27 12.63
C THR A 226 13.72 -9.61 13.00
N THR A 227 12.41 -9.64 13.20
CA THR A 227 11.66 -10.81 13.67
C THR A 227 10.45 -11.07 12.80
N LEU A 228 10.36 -12.30 12.32
CA LEU A 228 9.27 -12.84 11.51
C LEU A 228 8.32 -13.64 12.40
N PHE A 229 7.03 -13.40 12.25
CA PHE A 229 5.97 -14.14 12.93
C PHE A 229 5.11 -14.86 11.90
N VAL A 230 4.96 -16.16 12.06
CA VAL A 230 4.24 -17.01 11.12
C VAL A 230 3.18 -17.81 11.86
N GLY A 231 1.94 -17.76 11.38
CA GLY A 231 0.82 -18.50 11.94
C GLY A 231 0.57 -19.81 11.22
N ASP A 232 0.27 -20.84 12.00
CA ASP A 232 -0.08 -22.19 11.55
C ASP A 232 -1.62 -22.37 11.45
N GLN A 233 -2.06 -23.28 10.59
CA GLN A 233 -3.41 -23.84 10.58
C GLN A 233 -3.77 -24.61 11.86
N LYS A 234 -2.78 -25.08 12.63
CA LYS A 234 -3.01 -25.74 13.93
C LYS A 234 -3.08 -24.79 15.14
N GLY A 235 -2.92 -23.48 14.93
CA GLY A 235 -2.99 -22.49 16.00
C GLY A 235 -1.68 -22.21 16.73
N GLN A 236 -0.55 -22.69 16.21
CA GLN A 236 0.78 -22.30 16.70
C GLN A 236 1.29 -21.06 15.95
N ILE A 237 1.94 -20.14 16.67
CA ILE A 237 2.65 -19.02 16.05
C ILE A 237 4.14 -19.27 16.22
N TYR A 238 4.88 -19.26 15.12
CA TYR A 238 6.33 -19.40 15.10
C TYR A 238 6.98 -18.02 15.08
N VAL A 239 7.91 -17.79 16.00
CA VAL A 239 8.76 -16.59 16.06
C VAL A 239 10.12 -16.95 15.47
N CYS A 240 10.54 -16.25 14.43
CA CYS A 240 11.83 -16.46 13.78
C CYS A 240 12.63 -15.16 13.81
N HIS A 241 13.74 -15.15 14.54
CA HIS A 241 14.67 -14.01 14.53
C HIS A 241 15.54 -14.10 13.27
N LEU A 242 15.37 -13.15 12.35
CA LEU A 242 16.06 -13.17 11.06
C LEU A 242 17.56 -12.91 11.19
N LEU A 243 17.98 -12.21 12.24
CA LEU A 243 19.39 -11.94 12.53
C LEU A 243 20.18 -13.18 12.96
N SER A 244 19.52 -14.17 13.57
CA SER A 244 20.17 -15.39 14.07
C SER A 244 20.16 -16.53 13.07
N LEU A 245 19.44 -16.41 11.96
CA LEU A 245 19.37 -17.49 10.97
C LEU A 245 20.72 -17.65 10.27
N PRO A 246 21.16 -18.90 10.04
CA PRO A 246 22.37 -19.15 9.26
C PRO A 246 22.22 -18.51 7.88
N ARG A 247 23.32 -17.99 7.31
CA ARG A 247 23.36 -17.29 6.01
C ARG A 247 22.97 -18.17 4.80
N SER A 248 22.42 -19.36 5.00
CA SER A 248 21.88 -20.19 3.92
C SER A 248 20.59 -19.57 3.41
N LYS A 249 20.39 -19.65 2.09
CA LYS A 249 19.15 -19.19 1.44
C LYS A 249 17.95 -20.03 1.85
N GLU A 250 18.16 -21.26 2.30
CA GLU A 250 17.10 -22.15 2.76
C GLU A 250 17.37 -22.59 4.20
N VAL A 251 16.33 -22.54 5.03
CA VAL A 251 16.39 -22.98 6.43
C VAL A 251 15.19 -23.86 6.72
N HIS A 252 15.46 -25.11 7.07
CA HIS A 252 14.45 -26.02 7.60
C HIS A 252 14.39 -25.87 9.12
N LEU A 253 13.26 -25.43 9.64
CA LEU A 253 13.06 -25.35 11.08
C LEU A 253 12.79 -26.76 11.62
N SER A 254 13.79 -27.34 12.28
CA SER A 254 13.67 -28.63 12.95
C SER A 254 12.88 -28.49 14.27
N GLN A 255 12.16 -29.54 14.66
CA GLN A 255 11.32 -29.60 15.87
C GLN A 255 11.95 -29.04 17.17
N PRO A 256 13.27 -29.22 17.47
CA PRO A 256 13.85 -28.64 18.67
C PRO A 256 13.95 -27.11 18.64
N MET A 257 14.27 -26.50 17.49
CA MET A 257 14.34 -25.04 17.36
C MET A 257 12.94 -24.39 17.40
N LEU A 258 11.91 -25.12 16.98
CA LEU A 258 10.52 -24.66 17.00
C LEU A 258 9.99 -24.53 18.43
N ASN A 259 10.27 -25.50 19.30
CA ASN A 259 9.76 -25.47 20.68
C ASN A 259 10.30 -24.27 21.49
N GLU A 260 11.52 -23.83 21.19
CA GLU A 260 12.12 -22.64 21.79
C GLU A 260 11.68 -21.35 21.12
N SER A 261 10.76 -21.35 20.15
CA SER A 261 10.33 -20.12 19.48
C SER A 261 8.84 -20.09 19.12
N THR A 262 8.02 -20.94 19.75
CA THR A 262 6.57 -20.98 19.53
C THR A 262 5.79 -20.20 20.59
N LEU A 263 4.72 -19.52 20.16
CA LEU A 263 3.63 -19.07 21.01
C LEU A 263 2.46 -20.05 20.82
N SER A 264 2.08 -20.73 21.90
CA SER A 264 0.97 -21.70 21.91
C SER A 264 -0.18 -21.19 22.77
N GLY A 265 -1.40 -21.23 22.24
CA GLY A 265 -2.60 -20.93 23.02
C GLY A 265 -3.89 -20.91 22.20
N HIS A 266 -3.79 -20.74 20.88
CA HIS A 266 -4.90 -21.02 19.97
C HIS A 266 -5.03 -22.53 19.73
N LYS A 267 -6.25 -22.99 19.54
CA LYS A 267 -6.67 -24.37 19.27
C LYS A 267 -6.95 -24.61 17.77
N LYS A 268 -7.28 -23.57 17.01
CA LYS A 268 -7.54 -23.57 15.56
C LYS A 268 -6.61 -22.63 14.80
N ALA A 269 -6.73 -22.68 13.47
CA ALA A 269 -5.96 -21.88 12.53
C ALA A 269 -5.92 -20.40 12.88
N ILE A 270 -4.73 -19.83 12.76
CA ILE A 270 -4.52 -18.39 12.89
C ILE A 270 -4.89 -17.73 11.57
N THR A 271 -5.80 -16.75 11.61
CA THR A 271 -6.30 -16.09 10.40
C THR A 271 -5.53 -14.81 10.08
N CYS A 272 -5.06 -14.11 11.12
CA CYS A 272 -4.38 -12.83 10.99
C CYS A 272 -3.38 -12.61 12.13
N LEU A 273 -2.31 -11.90 11.81
CA LEU A 273 -1.26 -11.51 12.75
C LEU A 273 -0.88 -10.05 12.52
N SER A 274 -0.54 -9.34 13.58
CA SER A 274 -0.07 -7.95 13.53
C SER A 274 0.83 -7.66 14.72
N VAL A 275 1.87 -6.86 14.50
CA VAL A 275 2.83 -6.44 15.53
C VAL A 275 2.56 -4.98 15.88
N SER A 276 2.70 -4.61 17.15
CA SER A 276 2.60 -3.22 17.61
C SER A 276 3.77 -2.37 17.12
N ILE A 277 3.65 -1.04 17.19
CA ILE A 277 4.71 -0.13 16.75
C ILE A 277 5.99 -0.25 17.58
N ASP A 278 5.83 -0.53 18.87
CA ASP A 278 6.93 -0.74 19.82
C ASP A 278 7.62 -2.10 19.62
N ASN A 279 6.99 -3.00 18.86
CA ASN A 279 7.40 -4.38 18.63
C ASN A 279 7.55 -5.23 19.90
N GLU A 280 6.88 -4.83 20.98
CA GLU A 280 6.83 -5.60 22.23
C GLU A 280 5.61 -6.51 22.28
N THR A 281 4.53 -6.15 21.57
CA THR A 281 3.30 -6.93 21.57
C THR A 281 2.96 -7.50 20.20
N LEU A 282 2.43 -8.73 20.20
CA LEU A 282 1.93 -9.39 19.02
C LEU A 282 0.44 -9.64 19.19
N LEU A 283 -0.32 -9.33 18.15
CA LEU A 283 -1.73 -9.60 18.06
C LEU A 283 -1.98 -10.76 17.11
N SER A 284 -2.88 -11.65 17.52
CA SER A 284 -3.23 -12.82 16.73
C SER A 284 -4.73 -13.07 16.75
N GLY A 285 -5.33 -13.21 15.57
CA GLY A 285 -6.72 -13.65 15.42
C GLY A 285 -6.77 -15.10 14.97
N SER A 286 -7.70 -15.86 15.52
CA SER A 286 -7.90 -17.28 15.20
C SER A 286 -9.35 -17.57 14.81
N GLU A 287 -9.57 -18.69 14.14
CA GLU A 287 -10.89 -19.29 13.92
C GLU A 287 -11.55 -19.78 15.24
N ASP A 288 -10.83 -19.74 16.36
CA ASP A 288 -11.36 -20.01 17.71
C ASP A 288 -12.19 -18.87 18.32
N GLU A 289 -12.52 -17.84 17.54
CA GLU A 289 -13.33 -16.70 18.00
C GLU A 289 -12.62 -15.88 19.10
N ARG A 290 -11.28 -15.95 19.13
CA ARG A 290 -10.44 -15.28 20.11
C ARG A 290 -9.34 -14.49 19.43
N VAL A 291 -9.25 -13.20 19.75
CA VAL A 291 -8.06 -12.41 19.47
C VAL A 291 -7.21 -12.44 20.72
N VAL A 292 -5.94 -12.82 20.57
CA VAL A 292 -5.00 -12.90 21.68
C VAL A 292 -3.89 -11.88 21.48
N VAL A 293 -3.61 -11.13 22.54
CA VAL A 293 -2.47 -10.21 22.64
C VAL A 293 -1.38 -10.92 23.43
N TRP A 294 -0.20 -11.01 22.83
CA TRP A 294 1.00 -11.64 23.37
C TRP A 294 2.04 -10.58 23.67
N HIS A 295 2.87 -10.83 24.68
CA HIS A 295 4.11 -10.13 24.86
C HIS A 295 5.23 -10.91 24.17
N ILE A 296 5.92 -10.30 23.21
CA ILE A 296 6.92 -10.94 22.36
C ILE A 296 8.14 -11.40 23.17
N PRO A 297 8.76 -10.56 24.05
CA PRO A 297 9.95 -10.97 24.79
C PRO A 297 9.72 -12.11 25.78
N THR A 298 8.62 -12.05 26.55
CA THR A 298 8.32 -13.09 27.56
C THR A 298 7.52 -14.26 27.00
N ARG A 299 6.97 -14.10 25.78
CA ARG A 299 6.11 -15.07 25.10
C ARG A 299 4.87 -15.46 25.88
N GLN A 300 4.44 -14.57 26.77
CA GLN A 300 3.26 -14.77 27.59
C GLN A 300 2.03 -14.22 26.88
N LEU A 301 0.91 -14.90 27.08
CA LEU A 301 -0.40 -14.39 26.75
C LEU A 301 -0.73 -13.27 27.74
N LEU A 302 -0.88 -12.05 27.24
CA LEU A 302 -1.30 -10.92 28.06
C LEU A 302 -2.82 -10.92 28.21
N ARG A 303 -3.53 -11.04 27.08
CA ARG A 303 -4.97 -10.78 27.02
C ARG A 303 -5.66 -11.63 25.97
N VAL A 304 -6.94 -11.92 26.23
CA VAL A 304 -7.86 -12.53 25.27
C VAL A 304 -9.03 -11.57 25.08
N LEU A 305 -9.26 -11.13 23.85
CA LEU A 305 -10.46 -10.39 23.44
C LEU A 305 -11.45 -11.43 22.88
N PRO A 306 -12.62 -11.61 23.50
CA PRO A 306 -13.60 -12.60 23.08
C PRO A 306 -14.48 -12.06 21.96
N HIS A 307 -14.74 -12.91 20.96
CA HIS A 307 -15.61 -12.62 19.84
C HIS A 307 -16.69 -13.70 19.70
N LYS A 308 -17.64 -13.53 18.76
CA LYS A 308 -18.76 -14.46 18.54
C LYS A 308 -18.62 -15.31 17.28
N GLY A 309 -17.58 -15.07 16.50
CA GLY A 309 -17.33 -15.79 15.26
C GLY A 309 -15.85 -15.77 14.91
N ALA A 310 -15.50 -16.49 13.84
CA ALA A 310 -14.13 -16.55 13.34
C ALA A 310 -13.64 -15.15 12.97
N ILE A 311 -12.42 -14.83 13.41
CA ILE A 311 -11.83 -13.52 13.19
C ILE A 311 -11.30 -13.44 11.76
N THR A 312 -11.67 -12.39 11.04
CA THR A 312 -11.28 -12.17 9.64
C THR A 312 -10.14 -11.18 9.51
N ASN A 313 -10.11 -10.14 10.35
CA ASN A 313 -9.06 -9.13 10.39
C ASN A 313 -8.74 -8.74 11.83
N ALA A 314 -7.47 -8.50 12.09
CA ALA A 314 -7.01 -7.99 13.37
C ALA A 314 -5.65 -7.29 13.15
N PHE A 315 -5.58 -5.99 13.43
CA PHE A 315 -4.35 -5.22 13.28
C PHE A 315 -4.25 -4.05 14.26
N PHE A 316 -3.02 -3.68 14.59
CA PHE A 316 -2.73 -2.49 15.38
C PHE A 316 -2.85 -1.21 14.56
N LEU A 317 -3.32 -0.16 15.21
CA LEU A 317 -3.42 1.18 14.66
C LEU A 317 -3.02 2.20 15.73
N LEU A 318 -2.24 3.21 15.33
CA LEU A 318 -2.02 4.40 16.16
C LEU A 318 -3.32 5.19 16.31
N THR A 319 -3.65 5.62 17.53
CA THR A 319 -4.94 6.27 17.78
C THR A 319 -5.15 7.49 16.88
N PRO A 320 -6.18 7.45 16.00
CA PRO A 320 -6.53 8.61 15.21
C PRO A 320 -7.02 9.71 16.12
N ARG A 321 -6.46 10.92 15.98
CA ARG A 321 -6.84 12.08 16.80
C ARG A 321 -8.34 12.39 16.75
N LEU A 322 -8.97 12.09 15.62
CA LEU A 322 -10.38 12.39 15.34
C LEU A 322 -11.33 11.29 15.83
N MET A 323 -10.83 10.15 16.33
CA MET A 323 -11.66 9.01 16.69
C MET A 323 -12.70 9.31 17.76
N PHE A 324 -12.33 10.13 18.76
CA PHE A 324 -13.21 10.45 19.90
C PHE A 324 -13.98 11.75 19.74
N ASP A 325 -13.71 12.52 18.68
CA ASP A 325 -14.38 13.79 18.44
C ASP A 325 -15.55 13.62 17.45
N GLN A 326 -16.74 13.47 18.00
CA GLN A 326 -17.99 13.37 17.23
C GLN A 326 -18.48 14.73 16.73
N THR A 327 -17.97 15.83 17.28
CA THR A 327 -18.39 17.19 16.90
C THR A 327 -17.82 17.59 15.55
N VAL A 328 -16.66 17.04 15.19
CA VAL A 328 -16.03 17.25 13.89
C VAL A 328 -16.74 16.42 12.82
N THR A 329 -17.38 17.12 11.87
CA THR A 329 -17.80 16.48 10.63
C THR A 329 -16.55 16.23 9.79
N LEU A 330 -16.26 14.95 9.56
CA LEU A 330 -15.25 14.60 8.57
C LEU A 330 -15.76 15.07 7.19
N PRO A 331 -14.88 15.52 6.28
CA PRO A 331 -15.27 15.89 4.94
C PRO A 331 -16.07 14.76 4.27
N VAL A 332 -16.82 15.06 3.22
CA VAL A 332 -17.58 14.00 2.55
C VAL A 332 -16.56 12.93 2.10
N PRO A 333 -16.75 11.66 2.48
CA PRO A 333 -15.90 10.58 1.98
C PRO A 333 -16.01 10.62 0.47
N PHE A 334 -14.91 10.27 -0.17
CA PHE A 334 -14.75 10.38 -1.61
C PHE A 334 -16.02 9.99 -2.41
N PRO A 335 -16.27 10.62 -3.57
CA PRO A 335 -17.46 10.36 -4.36
C PRO A 335 -17.63 8.86 -4.68
N PRO A 336 -18.88 8.39 -4.84
CA PRO A 336 -19.16 6.98 -5.08
C PRO A 336 -18.36 6.47 -6.29
N ILE A 337 -17.82 5.27 -6.15
CA ILE A 337 -16.95 4.67 -7.16
C ILE A 337 -17.70 4.56 -8.49
N GLN A 338 -17.17 5.18 -9.53
CA GLN A 338 -17.73 5.12 -10.88
C GLN A 338 -17.08 3.96 -11.64
N ASN A 339 -17.92 3.04 -12.14
CA ASN A 339 -17.49 1.86 -12.90
C ASN A 339 -17.18 2.15 -14.38
N MET A 340 -17.05 3.41 -14.77
CA MET A 340 -16.99 3.81 -16.17
C MET A 340 -15.59 3.62 -16.77
N THR A 341 -15.38 2.47 -17.43
CA THR A 341 -14.49 2.37 -18.58
C THR A 341 -15.28 2.80 -19.82
N GLY A 342 -15.18 4.07 -20.22
CA GLY A 342 -15.70 4.54 -21.52
C GLY A 342 -16.61 5.76 -21.48
N LYS A 343 -16.00 6.93 -21.32
CA LYS A 343 -15.93 7.98 -22.34
C LYS A 343 -14.69 8.78 -21.97
N LYS A 344 -14.00 9.35 -22.95
CA LYS A 344 -13.17 10.52 -22.67
C LYS A 344 -14.10 11.51 -21.95
N VAL A 345 -14.06 11.53 -20.61
CA VAL A 345 -14.01 12.83 -19.96
C VAL A 345 -12.75 13.38 -20.59
N GLU A 346 -12.93 14.32 -21.51
CA GLU A 346 -11.83 15.18 -21.92
C GLU A 346 -11.08 15.44 -20.63
N ARG A 347 -9.77 15.16 -20.64
CA ARG A 347 -8.91 15.80 -19.65
C ARG A 347 -9.14 17.28 -19.93
N GLU A 348 -10.18 17.86 -19.32
CA GLU A 348 -10.14 19.23 -18.88
C GLU A 348 -8.85 19.21 -18.08
N GLU A 349 -7.81 19.71 -18.74
CA GLU A 349 -6.70 20.30 -18.06
C GLU A 349 -7.36 21.12 -16.97
N MET A 350 -7.35 20.60 -15.74
CA MET A 350 -7.56 21.41 -14.57
C MET A 350 -6.37 22.36 -14.60
N VAL A 351 -6.52 23.42 -15.41
CA VAL A 351 -5.71 24.61 -15.36
C VAL A 351 -5.95 25.11 -13.96
N PHE A 352 -5.02 24.81 -13.06
CA PHE A 352 -4.93 25.57 -11.84
C PHE A 352 -4.59 26.98 -12.27
N GLU A 353 -5.60 27.83 -12.47
CA GLU A 353 -5.43 29.26 -12.42
C GLU A 353 -5.05 29.58 -10.99
N CYS A 354 -3.75 29.48 -10.72
CA CYS A 354 -3.15 30.08 -9.55
C CYS A 354 -3.28 31.59 -9.76
N LEU A 355 -4.35 32.18 -9.23
CA LEU A 355 -4.47 33.62 -9.07
C LEU A 355 -3.32 34.05 -8.16
N VAL A 356 -2.18 34.38 -8.76
CA VAL A 356 -1.10 35.10 -8.10
C VAL A 356 -1.65 36.49 -7.84
N THR A 357 -2.27 36.68 -6.68
CA THR A 357 -2.45 38.02 -6.13
C THR A 357 -1.06 38.52 -5.80
N GLU A 358 -0.55 39.46 -6.60
CA GLU A 358 0.65 40.25 -6.29
C GLU A 358 0.35 41.14 -5.08
N GLU A 359 0.22 40.54 -3.90
CA GLU A 359 0.35 41.31 -2.67
C GLU A 359 1.85 41.55 -2.44
N PRO A 360 2.29 42.81 -2.28
CA PRO A 360 3.68 43.11 -2.03
C PRO A 360 4.10 42.44 -0.72
N VAL A 361 5.11 41.59 -0.83
CA VAL A 361 5.83 40.99 0.29
C VAL A 361 6.18 42.10 1.28
N ARG A 362 5.81 41.90 2.55
CA ARG A 362 6.04 42.82 3.67
C ARG A 362 7.46 43.40 3.66
N PRO A 363 7.64 44.68 4.05
CA PRO A 363 8.95 45.31 4.04
C PRO A 363 9.86 44.69 5.11
N GLU A 364 11.04 44.30 4.64
CA GLU A 364 12.35 44.23 5.29
C GLU A 364 12.38 44.08 6.82
N VAL A 365 12.63 42.84 7.27
CA VAL A 365 13.29 42.60 8.56
C VAL A 365 14.80 42.58 8.32
N GLU A 366 15.50 43.35 9.13
CA GLU A 366 16.90 43.77 9.02
C GLU A 366 17.88 42.63 8.71
N ARG A 367 18.71 42.88 7.69
CA ARG A 367 19.85 42.04 7.27
C ARG A 367 20.88 41.97 8.39
N ASN A 368 20.98 40.82 9.06
CA ASN A 368 22.15 40.46 9.85
C ASN A 368 23.24 39.90 8.93
N LYS A 369 24.47 40.40 9.09
CA LYS A 369 25.54 40.44 8.07
C LYS A 369 26.43 39.20 7.94
N ASP A 370 26.08 38.04 8.50
CA ASP A 370 27.00 36.89 8.50
C ASP A 370 26.39 35.67 7.81
N CYS A 371 26.37 35.66 6.47
CA CYS A 371 25.94 34.51 5.68
C CYS A 371 26.90 34.27 4.50
N HIS A 372 28.10 33.79 4.83
CA HIS A 372 29.19 33.44 3.91
C HIS A 372 28.88 32.28 2.93
N TRP A 373 27.70 31.66 3.05
CA TRP A 373 27.27 30.47 2.29
C TRP A 373 26.57 30.81 0.96
N ILE A 374 25.91 31.97 0.87
CA ILE A 374 25.16 32.39 -0.34
C ILE A 374 26.13 32.78 -1.48
N GLU A 375 27.25 33.43 -1.16
CA GLU A 375 28.30 33.72 -2.15
C GLU A 375 29.02 32.46 -2.64
N MET A 376 29.14 31.44 -1.79
CA MET A 376 29.80 30.18 -2.16
C MET A 376 28.92 29.34 -3.09
N ALA A 377 27.60 29.34 -2.87
CA ALA A 377 26.63 28.70 -3.77
C ALA A 377 26.58 29.40 -5.15
N ALA A 378 26.61 30.74 -5.17
CA ALA A 378 26.64 31.51 -6.41
C ALA A 378 27.92 31.27 -7.23
N ARG A 379 29.08 31.13 -6.57
CA ARG A 379 30.35 30.79 -7.23
C ARG A 379 30.41 29.35 -7.76
N MET A 380 29.76 28.40 -7.10
CA MET A 380 29.70 27.01 -7.60
C MET A 380 28.80 26.88 -8.83
N VAL A 381 27.70 27.63 -8.90
CA VAL A 381 26.81 27.62 -10.07
C VAL A 381 27.45 28.33 -11.28
N ALA A 382 28.27 29.35 -11.05
CA ALA A 382 28.98 30.07 -12.11
C ALA A 382 30.14 29.28 -12.75
N ASN A 383 30.72 28.29 -12.06
CA ASN A 383 31.91 27.57 -12.50
C ASN A 383 31.64 26.15 -13.09
N ALA A 384 30.39 25.79 -13.34
CA ALA A 384 30.09 24.52 -14.01
C ALA A 384 30.37 24.61 -15.53
N PRO A 385 31.26 23.78 -16.11
CA PRO A 385 31.56 23.84 -17.53
C PRO A 385 30.40 23.29 -18.36
N SER A 386 30.01 24.05 -19.39
CA SER A 386 29.03 23.67 -20.41
C SER A 386 29.53 22.42 -21.16
N ALA A 387 28.96 21.26 -20.86
CA ALA A 387 29.24 20.02 -21.57
C ALA A 387 28.63 20.09 -22.98
N THR A 388 29.46 20.50 -23.93
CA THR A 388 29.23 20.36 -25.37
C THR A 388 29.35 18.88 -25.73
N ILE A 389 28.23 18.18 -25.92
CA ILE A 389 28.25 16.80 -26.41
C ILE A 389 28.59 16.84 -27.90
N LYS A 390 29.80 16.36 -28.21
CA LYS A 390 30.30 16.11 -29.56
C LYS A 390 29.43 15.05 -30.24
N LYS A 391 29.04 15.34 -31.49
CA LYS A 391 28.68 14.34 -32.50
C LYS A 391 29.79 13.30 -32.59
N GLN A 392 29.51 12.03 -32.27
CA GLN A 392 30.15 10.85 -32.86
C GLN A 392 29.52 9.58 -32.28
N GLN A 393 28.59 9.00 -33.03
CA GLN A 393 28.51 7.57 -33.40
C GLN A 393 27.11 7.32 -33.97
N ALA A 394 27.06 7.31 -35.30
CA ALA A 394 25.92 6.81 -36.05
C ALA A 394 25.87 5.30 -35.85
N ALA A 395 24.90 4.84 -35.05
CA ALA A 395 24.43 3.46 -35.11
C ALA A 395 23.40 3.39 -36.24
N SER A 396 23.74 2.62 -37.27
CA SER A 396 22.89 2.28 -38.40
C SER A 396 21.63 1.56 -37.94
N LEU A 397 20.54 2.31 -37.80
CA LEU A 397 19.17 1.79 -37.81
C LEU A 397 18.58 2.20 -39.16
N VAL A 398 18.18 1.21 -39.95
CA VAL A 398 17.50 1.39 -41.23
C VAL A 398 16.17 2.09 -40.93
N LEU A 399 16.16 3.42 -41.11
CA LEU A 399 14.96 4.25 -41.02
C LEU A 399 14.14 4.03 -42.30
N SER A 400 12.83 3.92 -42.12
CA SER A 400 11.90 3.81 -43.24
C SER A 400 11.86 5.15 -44.00
N ASN A 401 11.72 5.12 -45.34
CA ASN A 401 11.67 6.33 -46.18
C ASN A 401 10.58 7.35 -45.74
N SER A 402 9.56 6.92 -45.00
CA SER A 402 8.55 7.80 -44.42
C SER A 402 9.10 8.71 -43.31
N ASP A 403 10.05 8.23 -42.51
CA ASP A 403 10.55 8.97 -41.34
C ASP A 403 11.48 10.10 -41.76
N GLU A 404 12.30 9.91 -42.80
CA GLU A 404 13.15 10.97 -43.36
C GLU A 404 12.31 12.14 -43.93
N SER A 405 11.20 11.83 -44.61
CA SER A 405 10.30 12.85 -45.14
C SER A 405 9.62 13.68 -44.05
N CYS A 406 9.29 13.05 -42.91
CA CYS A 406 8.72 13.71 -41.74
C CYS A 406 9.75 14.62 -41.05
N ILE A 407 11.00 14.16 -40.92
CA ILE A 407 12.08 14.94 -40.33
C ILE A 407 12.39 16.17 -41.19
N GLU A 408 12.42 16.03 -42.51
CA GLU A 408 12.59 17.18 -43.41
C GLU A 408 11.45 18.20 -43.29
N ARG A 409 10.20 17.73 -43.19
CA ARG A 409 9.03 18.61 -43.03
C ARG A 409 9.10 19.39 -41.71
N LEU A 410 9.40 18.70 -40.61
CA LEU A 410 9.54 19.33 -39.29
C LEU A 410 10.71 20.32 -39.26
N SER A 411 11.83 20.03 -39.93
CA SER A 411 12.97 20.94 -40.01
C SER A 411 12.64 22.25 -40.74
N LYS A 412 11.85 22.17 -41.84
CA LYS A 412 11.37 23.33 -42.60
C LYS A 412 10.41 24.18 -41.77
N GLU A 413 9.57 23.52 -40.97
CA GLU A 413 8.59 24.19 -40.10
C GLU A 413 9.26 24.93 -38.94
N VAL A 414 10.25 24.31 -38.29
CA VAL A 414 11.08 24.98 -37.26
C VAL A 414 11.84 26.18 -37.83
N ALA A 415 12.38 26.07 -39.05
CA ALA A 415 13.05 27.20 -39.71
C ALA A 415 12.08 28.35 -40.02
N LYS A 416 10.84 28.04 -40.41
CA LYS A 416 9.78 29.03 -40.63
C LYS A 416 9.38 29.74 -39.33
N LEU A 417 9.19 28.99 -38.25
CA LEU A 417 8.86 29.54 -36.93
C LEU A 417 9.97 30.44 -36.37
N LYS A 418 11.24 30.07 -36.55
CA LYS A 418 12.37 30.93 -36.17
C LYS A 418 12.38 32.27 -36.92
N LYS A 419 12.04 32.27 -38.22
CA LYS A 419 11.90 33.52 -39.00
C LYS A 419 10.73 34.38 -38.52
N ILE A 420 9.61 33.76 -38.14
CA ILE A 420 8.43 34.48 -37.62
C ILE A 420 8.77 35.10 -36.26
N ASN A 421 9.38 34.36 -35.34
CA ASN A 421 9.81 34.90 -34.05
C ASN A 421 10.81 36.05 -34.19
N LYS A 422 11.77 35.95 -35.13
CA LYS A 422 12.70 37.04 -35.39
C LYS A 422 11.98 38.31 -35.87
N ARG A 423 11.01 38.17 -36.79
CA ARG A 423 10.19 39.31 -37.26
C ARG A 423 9.30 39.90 -36.18
N MET A 424 8.74 39.08 -35.30
CA MET A 424 7.95 39.54 -34.16
C MET A 424 8.83 40.33 -33.18
N TYR A 425 10.03 39.82 -32.90
CA TYR A 425 11.00 40.50 -32.05
C TYR A 425 11.42 41.85 -32.63
N GLU A 426 11.75 41.91 -33.92
CA GLU A 426 12.11 43.14 -34.63
C GLU A 426 10.98 44.18 -34.60
N LYS A 427 9.72 43.74 -34.80
CA LYS A 427 8.54 44.62 -34.69
C LYS A 427 8.29 45.14 -33.28
N CYS A 428 8.52 44.32 -32.24
CA CYS A 428 8.42 44.78 -30.86
C CYS A 428 9.51 45.80 -30.51
N THR A 429 10.70 45.68 -31.10
CA THR A 429 11.80 46.62 -30.85
C THR A 429 11.69 47.93 -31.64
N SER A 430 10.88 47.99 -32.69
CA SER A 430 10.69 49.19 -33.53
C SER A 430 9.55 50.12 -33.07
N VAL A 431 8.88 49.84 -31.95
CA VAL A 431 7.82 50.70 -31.36
C VAL A 431 8.41 51.48 -30.17
N LYS A 432 9.43 52.29 -30.43
CA LYS A 432 9.92 53.31 -29.50
C LYS A 432 9.76 54.70 -30.11
#